data_AF-A0A4P8HK21-F1
#
_entry.id   AF-A0A4P8HK21-F1
#
_cell.length_a   1.000
_cell.length_b   1.000
_cell.length_c   1.000
_cell.angle_alpha   90.00
_cell.angle_beta   90.00
_cell.angle_gamma   90.00
#
_symmetry.space_group_name_H-M   'P 1'
#
loop_
_entity.id
_entity.type
_entity.pdbx_description
1 polymer ?
#
loop_
_entity_poly.entity_id
_entity_poly.type
_entity_poly.pdbx_seq_one_letter_code
_entity_poly.pdbx_strand_id
1 'polypeptide(L)' 'MHRFRLTLVLATLTLAAVSLSVGAGAAPLAYVPNEKSATLSVIDTATATRIGDIAVGQLPWGVLIR' A
#
# COMPACT_ATOMS: atom_id res chain seq x y z
N MET A 1 9.64 37.73 -26.67
CA MET A 1 10.14 36.33 -26.50
C MET A 1 10.17 35.83 -25.05
N HIS A 2 10.12 36.68 -24.01
CA HIS A 2 10.20 36.23 -22.61
C HIS A 2 8.90 35.66 -22.01
N ARG A 3 7.72 36.12 -22.47
CA ARG A 3 6.41 35.63 -21.98
C ARG A 3 6.14 34.15 -22.34
N PHE A 4 6.66 33.70 -23.49
CA PHE A 4 6.51 32.32 -23.97
C PHE A 4 7.35 31.31 -23.17
N ARG A 5 8.52 31.74 -22.67
CA ARG A 5 9.39 30.91 -21.82
C ARG A 5 8.81 30.71 -20.42
N LEU A 6 8.11 31.71 -19.87
CA LEU A 6 7.51 31.64 -18.55
C LEU A 6 6.32 30.66 -18.50
N THR A 7 5.45 30.68 -19.52
CA THR A 7 4.29 29.79 -19.60
C THR A 7 4.69 28.31 -19.74
N LEU A 8 5.79 28.02 -20.44
CA LEU A 8 6.30 26.65 -20.62
C LEU A 8 6.88 26.09 -19.30
N VAL A 9 7.57 26.93 -18.52
CA VAL A 9 8.10 26.55 -17.20
C VAL A 9 6.96 26.32 -16.20
N LEU A 10 5.94 27.16 -16.21
CA LEU A 10 4.77 26.98 -15.36
C LEU A 10 3.99 25.71 -15.74
N ALA A 11 3.81 25.43 -17.04
CA ALA A 11 3.11 24.23 -17.52
C ALA A 11 3.86 22.93 -17.15
N THR A 12 5.19 22.92 -17.25
CA THR A 12 6.01 21.77 -16.85
C THR A 12 6.04 21.58 -15.34
N LEU A 13 6.05 22.67 -14.57
CA LEU A 13 5.97 22.61 -13.11
C LEU A 13 4.62 22.07 -12.62
N THR A 14 3.52 22.49 -13.26
CA THR A 14 2.19 21.95 -12.96
C THR A 14 2.06 20.47 -13.31
N LEU A 15 2.67 20.03 -14.41
CA LEU A 15 2.65 18.63 -14.82
C LEU A 15 3.43 17.73 -13.85
N ALA A 16 4.59 18.21 -13.38
CA ALA A 16 5.40 17.52 -12.36
C ALA A 16 4.68 17.42 -11.00
N ALA A 17 3.93 18.45 -10.61
CA ALA A 17 3.14 18.43 -9.37
C ALA A 17 1.98 17.41 -9.41
N VAL A 18 1.35 17.22 -10.57
CA VAL A 18 0.27 16.22 -10.74
C VAL A 18 0.81 14.80 -10.62
N SER A 19 2.02 14.51 -11.10
CA SER A 19 2.63 13.17 -11.00
C SER A 19 2.95 12.74 -9.57
N LEU A 20 3.16 13.69 -8.65
CA LEU A 20 3.39 13.41 -7.22
C LEU A 20 2.10 13.12 -6.46
N SER A 21 0.94 13.38 -7.06
CA SER A 21 -0.38 13.15 -6.45
C SER A 21 -0.95 11.76 -6.71
N VAL A 22 -0.19 10.84 -7.32
CA VAL A 22 -0.55 9.42 -7.38
C VAL A 22 -0.69 8.95 -5.94
N GLY A 23 -1.93 8.78 -5.52
CA GLY A 23 -2.29 8.54 -4.12
C GLY A 23 -1.46 7.40 -3.54
N ALA A 24 -1.04 7.57 -2.28
CA ALA A 24 -0.48 6.49 -1.49
C ALA A 24 -1.54 5.40 -1.34
N GLY A 25 -1.62 4.50 -2.32
CA GLY A 25 -2.44 3.30 -2.24
C GLY A 25 -1.80 2.39 -1.21
N ALA A 26 -2.45 2.22 -0.05
CA ALA A 26 -2.04 1.17 0.87
C ALA A 26 -2.16 -0.18 0.15
N ALA A 27 -1.11 -1.00 0.23
CA ALA A 27 -1.16 -2.35 -0.31
C ALA A 27 -2.31 -3.12 0.36
N PRO A 28 -3.19 -3.81 -0.40
CA PRO A 28 -4.29 -4.56 0.18
C PRO A 28 -3.74 -5.79 0.89
N LEU A 29 -3.79 -5.80 2.22
CA LEU A 29 -3.31 -6.90 3.06
C LEU A 29 -4.46 -7.83 3.46
N ALA A 30 -4.18 -9.14 3.44
CA ALA A 30 -5.03 -10.15 4.05
C ALA A 30 -4.35 -10.75 5.28
N TYR A 31 -5.12 -10.94 6.34
CA TYR A 31 -4.69 -11.56 7.59
C TYR A 31 -5.37 -12.92 7.74
N VAL A 32 -4.59 -14.00 7.71
CA VAL A 32 -5.11 -15.37 7.71
C VAL A 32 -4.71 -16.09 9.00
N PRO A 33 -5.67 -16.50 9.86
CA PRO A 33 -5.37 -17.23 11.09
C PRO A 33 -4.92 -18.66 10.80
N ASN A 34 -3.75 -19.02 11.34
CA ASN A 34 -3.20 -20.36 11.26
C ASN A 34 -3.36 -21.06 12.61
N GLU A 35 -4.46 -21.80 12.77
CA GLU A 35 -4.82 -22.47 14.04
C GLU A 35 -3.64 -23.28 14.63
N LYS A 36 -3.11 -24.22 13.86
CA LYS A 36 -2.08 -25.18 14.32
C LYS A 36 -0.74 -24.54 14.63
N SER A 37 -0.45 -23.38 14.02
CA SER A 37 0.85 -22.72 14.11
C SER A 37 0.86 -21.58 15.12
N ALA A 38 -0.27 -21.24 15.75
CA ALA A 38 -0.35 -20.14 16.70
C ALA A 38 0.04 -18.75 16.11
N THR A 39 -0.17 -18.56 14.79
CA THR A 39 0.21 -17.33 14.06
C THR A 39 -0.90 -16.80 13.15
N LEU A 40 -0.78 -15.53 12.74
CA LEU A 40 -1.48 -14.94 11.60
C LEU A 40 -0.50 -14.75 10.43
N SER A 41 -0.83 -15.29 9.26
CA SER A 41 -0.12 -14.95 8.03
C SER A 41 -0.54 -13.57 7.55
N VAL A 42 0.42 -12.73 7.16
CA VAL A 42 0.17 -11.47 6.46
C VAL A 42 0.49 -11.69 4.98
N ILE A 43 -0.52 -11.48 4.13
CA ILE A 43 -0.43 -11.70 2.69
C ILE A 43 -0.64 -10.36 1.98
N ASP A 44 0.28 -9.99 1.11
CA ASP A 44 0.05 -8.96 0.10
C ASP A 44 -0.82 -9.57 -1.01
N THR A 45 -2.04 -9.08 -1.14
CA THR A 45 -3.01 -9.62 -2.09
C THR A 45 -2.80 -9.09 -3.51
N ALA A 46 -2.00 -8.03 -3.70
CA ALA A 46 -1.64 -7.56 -5.05
C ALA A 46 -0.66 -8.53 -5.73
N THR A 47 0.27 -9.09 -4.95
CA THR A 47 1.27 -10.04 -5.45
C THR A 47 0.95 -11.50 -5.12
N ALA A 48 -0.10 -11.74 -4.32
CA ALA A 48 -0.44 -13.04 -3.75
C ALA A 48 0.73 -13.69 -2.99
N THR A 49 1.57 -12.87 -2.35
CA THR A 49 2.74 -13.33 -1.60
C THR A 49 2.55 -13.17 -0.11
N ARG A 50 3.03 -14.14 0.66
CA ARG A 50 3.12 -14.02 2.11
C ARG A 50 4.32 -13.13 2.45
N ILE A 51 4.05 -12.04 3.15
CA ILE A 51 5.06 -11.04 3.52
C ILE A 51 5.52 -11.16 4.97
N GLY A 52 4.84 -11.98 5.79
CA GLY A 52 5.27 -12.26 7.16
C GLY A 52 4.26 -13.06 7.96
N ASP A 53 4.62 -13.32 9.21
CA ASP A 53 3.75 -13.90 10.24
C ASP A 53 3.76 -13.05 11.50
N ILE A 54 2.63 -13.04 12.19
CA ILE A 54 2.46 -12.43 13.51
C ILE A 54 2.14 -13.55 14.50
N ALA A 55 2.94 -13.68 15.56
CA ALA A 55 2.62 -14.60 16.65
C ALA A 55 1.42 -14.07 17.45
N VAL A 56 0.39 -14.90 17.62
CA VAL A 56 -0.87 -14.50 18.31
C VAL A 56 -1.19 -15.33 19.54
N GLY A 57 -0.41 -16.39 19.80
CA GLY A 57 -0.74 -17.35 20.86
C GLY A 57 -1.66 -18.46 20.32
N GLN A 58 -2.46 -19.08 21.17
CA GLN A 58 -3.07 -20.37 20.83
C GLN A 58 -4.30 -20.26 19.91
N LEU A 59 -4.33 -21.11 18.88
CA LEU A 59 -5.49 -21.49 18.06
C LEU A 59 -6.37 -20.32 17.57
N PRO A 60 -5.84 -19.39 16.75
CA PRO A 60 -6.65 -18.31 16.21
C PRO A 60 -7.71 -18.84 15.21
N TRP A 61 -8.96 -18.39 15.36
CA TRP A 61 -10.09 -18.78 14.50
C TRP A 61 -10.73 -17.62 13.72
N GLY A 62 -10.49 -16.37 14.12
CA GLY A 62 -11.10 -15.20 13.49
C GLY A 62 -10.27 -13.94 13.67
N VAL A 63 -10.54 -12.94 12.83
CA VAL A 63 -9.85 -11.65 12.82
C VAL A 63 -10.88 -10.52 12.78
N LEU A 64 -10.74 -9.55 13.68
CA LEU A 64 -11.49 -8.30 13.67
C LEU A 64 -10.59 -7.18 13.16
N ILE A 65 -11.06 -6.44 12.15
CA ILE A 65 -10.39 -5.25 11.60
C ILE A 65 -11.31 -4.06 11.86
N ARG A 66 -10.77 -2.94 12.33
CA ARG A 66 -11.51 -1.70 12.65
C ARG A 66 -10.90 -0.51 11.91
#